data_AF-A0A9W4ETD7-F1
#
_entry.id   AF-A0A9W4ETD7-F1
#
_cell.length_a   1.000
_cell.length_b   1.000
_cell.length_c   1.000
_cell.angle_alpha   90.00
_cell.angle_beta   90.00
_cell.angle_gamma   90.00
#
_symmetry.space_group_name_H-M   'P 1'
#
loop_
_entity.id
_entity.type
_entity.pdbx_description
1 polymer ?
#
loop_
_entity_poly.entity_id
_entity_poly.type
_entity_poly.pdbx_seq_one_letter_code
_entity_poly.pdbx_strand_id
1 'polypeptide(L)'
;MGEHPITKELRYIRICLVILVIVLLFFNSEKVVEISTNHDSIENVPTSNMTQIAENTFAIQEYNPLLSSEHTIKIFKYNPYTNQLTLVKEVNSSDPNSYTYQLNENE
;
A
#
# COMPACT_ATOMS: atom_id res chain seq x y z
N MET A 1 62.98 -16.34 -22.22
CA MET A 1 61.82 -16.64 -23.07
C MET A 1 60.92 -15.40 -23.06
N GLY A 2 61.11 -14.49 -24.01
CA GLY A 2 60.34 -13.24 -24.06
C GLY A 2 58.91 -13.54 -24.49
N GLU A 3 57.93 -13.04 -23.73
CA GLU A 3 56.51 -13.17 -24.10
C GLU A 3 56.29 -12.54 -25.48
N HIS A 4 55.79 -13.35 -26.42
CA HIS A 4 55.61 -12.93 -27.81
C HIS A 4 54.67 -11.72 -27.85
N PRO A 5 55.00 -10.61 -28.53
CA PRO A 5 54.26 -9.35 -28.44
C PRO A 5 52.76 -9.50 -28.72
N ILE A 6 52.40 -10.39 -29.65
CA ILE A 6 51.02 -10.78 -29.97
C ILE A 6 50.24 -11.31 -28.74
N THR A 7 50.89 -12.04 -27.83
CA THR A 7 50.24 -12.57 -26.62
C THR A 7 49.94 -11.50 -25.58
N LYS A 8 50.70 -10.40 -25.58
CA LYS A 8 50.42 -9.22 -24.75
C LYS A 8 49.22 -8.44 -25.29
N GLU A 9 49.22 -8.18 -26.59
CA GLU A 9 48.11 -7.48 -27.27
C GLU A 9 46.78 -8.25 -27.12
N LEU A 10 46.79 -9.57 -27.29
CA LEU A 10 45.60 -10.42 -27.08
C LEU A 10 45.05 -10.33 -25.65
N ARG A 11 45.93 -10.19 -24.65
CA ARG A 11 45.53 -10.03 -23.24
C ARG A 11 44.85 -8.68 -23.03
N TYR A 12 45.41 -7.61 -23.59
CA TYR A 12 44.81 -6.28 -23.53
C TYR A 12 43.46 -6.22 -24.24
N ILE A 13 43.36 -6.79 -25.44
CA ILE A 13 42.10 -6.87 -26.19
C ILE A 13 41.02 -7.60 -25.37
N ARG A 14 41.35 -8.74 -24.76
CA ARG A 14 40.40 -9.49 -23.91
C ARG A 14 39.92 -8.66 -22.71
N ILE A 15 40.83 -7.95 -22.04
CA ILE A 15 40.51 -7.10 -20.89
C ILE A 15 39.60 -5.93 -21.33
N CYS A 16 39.94 -5.26 -22.43
CA CYS A 16 39.14 -4.17 -22.98
C CYS A 16 37.73 -4.64 -23.36
N LEU A 17 37.58 -5.83 -23.96
CA LEU A 17 36.27 -6.39 -24.28
C LEU A 17 35.44 -6.70 -23.05
N VAL A 18 36.04 -7.24 -21.98
CA VAL A 18 35.32 -7.50 -20.72
C VAL A 18 34.82 -6.20 -20.10
N ILE A 19 35.67 -5.17 -20.04
CA ILE A 19 35.28 -3.85 -19.50
C ILE A 19 34.17 -3.23 -20.37
N LEU A 20 34.29 -3.31 -21.69
CA LEU A 20 33.29 -2.79 -22.62
C LEU A 20 31.93 -3.46 -22.44
N VAL A 21 31.89 -4.79 -22.27
CA VAL A 21 30.65 -5.53 -22.00
C VAL A 21 30.03 -5.09 -20.67
N ILE A 22 30.84 -4.96 -19.61
CA ILE A 22 30.37 -4.50 -18.29
C ILE A 22 29.74 -3.10 -18.42
N VAL A 23 30.43 -2.18 -19.10
CA VAL A 23 29.94 -0.82 -19.34
C VAL A 23 28.61 -0.88 -20.11
N LEU A 24 28.51 -1.62 -21.21
CA LEU A 24 27.28 -1.75 -22.00
C LEU A 24 26.10 -2.36 -21.22
N LEU A 25 26.36 -3.28 -20.30
CA LEU A 25 25.34 -3.86 -19.41
C LEU A 25 24.78 -2.79 -18.46
N PHE A 26 25.63 -1.92 -17.92
CA PHE A 26 25.20 -0.82 -17.05
C PHE A 26 24.57 0.35 -17.83
N PHE A 27 25.00 0.61 -19.07
CA PHE A 27 24.38 1.65 -19.90
C PHE A 27 22.91 1.32 -20.27
N ASN A 28 22.55 0.05 -20.41
CA ASN A 28 21.16 -0.39 -20.62
C ASN A 28 20.37 -0.58 -19.31
N SER A 29 20.96 -0.25 -18.15
CA SER A 29 20.27 -0.38 -16.86
C SER A 29 19.34 0.79 -16.53
N GLU A 30 18.98 1.61 -17.53
CA GLU A 30 17.83 2.53 -17.48
C GLU A 30 16.48 1.78 -17.44
N LYS A 31 16.46 0.54 -16.96
CA LYS A 31 15.25 0.05 -16.32
C LYS A 31 15.24 0.67 -14.92
N VAL A 32 14.82 1.94 -14.89
CA VAL A 32 14.18 2.50 -13.70
C VAL A 32 13.18 1.44 -13.30
N VAL A 33 13.48 0.68 -12.25
CA VAL A 33 12.43 -0.01 -11.52
C VAL A 33 11.58 1.16 -11.05
N GLU A 34 10.52 1.44 -11.80
CA GLU A 34 9.39 2.17 -11.29
C GLU A 34 8.97 1.39 -10.06
N ILE A 35 9.54 1.76 -8.92
CA ILE A 35 8.84 1.61 -7.66
C ILE A 35 7.53 2.32 -7.95
N SER A 36 6.48 1.53 -8.18
CA SER A 36 5.15 2.08 -8.23
C SER A 36 4.91 2.69 -6.86
N THR A 37 5.26 3.96 -6.73
CA THR A 37 4.54 4.87 -5.87
C THR A 37 3.18 4.88 -6.54
N ASN A 38 2.32 3.92 -6.17
CA ASN A 38 0.94 3.83 -6.58
C ASN A 38 0.26 5.12 -6.07
N HIS A 39 0.49 6.23 -6.76
CA HIS A 39 -0.26 7.47 -6.57
C HIS A 39 -1.32 7.63 -7.66
N ASP A 40 -1.27 6.86 -8.75
CA ASP A 40 -2.22 7.03 -9.87
C ASP A 40 -2.89 5.75 -10.39
N SER A 41 -2.50 4.58 -9.92
CA SER A 41 -3.31 3.37 -10.04
C SER A 41 -4.23 3.30 -8.83
N ILE A 42 -5.48 3.74 -9.01
CA ILE A 42 -6.59 3.23 -8.20
C ILE A 42 -6.73 1.75 -8.58
N GLU A 43 -5.78 0.95 -8.13
CA GLU A 43 -6.01 -0.45 -7.93
C GLU A 43 -7.08 -0.46 -6.83
N ASN A 44 -8.33 -0.73 -7.22
CA ASN A 44 -9.41 -1.05 -6.30
C ASN A 44 -9.07 -2.39 -5.63
N VAL A 45 -7.89 -2.50 -5.01
CA VAL A 45 -7.66 -3.46 -3.96
C VAL A 45 -8.79 -3.18 -2.97
N PRO A 46 -9.64 -4.17 -2.65
CA PRO A 46 -10.61 -4.02 -1.59
C PRO A 46 -9.83 -3.86 -0.30
N THR A 47 -9.37 -2.63 -0.07
CA THR A 47 -8.80 -2.19 1.18
C THR A 47 -9.91 -2.40 2.16
N SER A 48 -9.70 -3.26 3.14
CA SER A 48 -10.71 -3.54 4.16
C SER A 48 -11.21 -2.20 4.72
N ASN A 49 -12.48 -1.87 4.51
CA ASN A 49 -13.10 -0.62 5.00
C ASN A 49 -13.26 -0.61 6.53
N MET A 50 -12.48 -1.41 7.26
CA MET A 50 -12.56 -1.63 8.70
C MET A 50 -11.35 -1.01 9.40
N THR A 51 -11.61 -0.17 10.39
CA THR A 51 -10.61 0.45 11.27
C THR A 51 -10.92 0.16 12.73
N GLN A 52 -9.93 -0.21 13.52
CA GLN A 52 -10.08 -0.32 14.97
C GLN A 52 -10.06 1.08 15.60
N ILE A 53 -11.06 1.41 16.42
CA ILE A 53 -11.22 2.74 17.05
C ILE A 53 -11.01 2.71 18.57
N ALA A 54 -11.09 1.53 19.18
CA ALA A 54 -10.79 1.29 20.60
C ALA A 54 -10.52 -0.21 20.85
N GLU A 55 -10.27 -0.60 22.10
CA GLU A 55 -10.17 -2.01 22.48
C GLU A 55 -11.42 -2.79 22.04
N ASN A 56 -11.18 -3.87 21.30
CA ASN A 56 -12.21 -4.75 20.75
C ASN A 56 -13.34 -4.02 20.01
N THR A 57 -13.10 -2.82 19.48
CA THR A 57 -14.13 -1.98 18.85
C THR A 57 -13.68 -1.55 17.46
N PHE A 58 -14.51 -1.84 16.46
CA PHE A 58 -14.18 -1.70 15.04
C PHE A 58 -15.24 -0.85 14.34
N ALA A 59 -14.81 0.05 13.47
CA ALA A 59 -15.69 0.82 12.60
C ALA A 59 -15.56 0.31 11.17
N ILE A 60 -16.68 0.16 10.47
CA ILE A 60 -16.74 -0.21 9.06
C ILE A 60 -17.47 0.90 8.31
N GLN A 61 -16.91 1.34 7.18
CA GLN A 61 -17.62 2.21 6.24
C GLN A 61 -18.22 1.39 5.11
N GLU A 62 -19.55 1.38 5.02
CA GLU A 62 -20.29 0.75 3.95
C GLU A 62 -20.60 1.78 2.86
N TYR A 63 -20.18 1.47 1.64
CA TYR A 63 -20.50 2.27 0.46
C TYR A 63 -21.73 1.67 -0.22
N ASN A 64 -22.80 2.47 -0.36
CA ASN A 64 -23.97 2.06 -1.13
C ASN A 64 -23.89 2.64 -2.55
N PRO A 65 -23.57 1.84 -3.59
CA PRO A 65 -23.43 2.34 -4.96
C PRO A 65 -24.74 2.87 -5.56
N LEU A 66 -25.90 2.55 -4.97
CA LEU A 66 -27.21 3.04 -5.43
C LEU A 66 -27.50 4.46 -4.91
N LEU A 67 -26.83 4.86 -3.83
CA LEU A 67 -26.95 6.15 -3.18
C LEU A 67 -25.58 6.81 -3.25
N SER A 68 -25.27 7.39 -4.40
CA SER A 68 -23.94 7.84 -4.86
C SER A 68 -23.15 8.76 -3.90
N SER A 69 -23.75 9.20 -2.79
CA SER A 69 -23.12 10.03 -1.75
C SER A 69 -23.36 9.54 -0.31
N GLU A 70 -24.07 8.43 -0.09
CA GLU A 70 -24.36 7.94 1.25
C GLU A 70 -23.33 6.92 1.70
N HIS A 71 -22.45 7.35 2.60
CA HIS A 71 -21.58 6.46 3.35
C HIS A 71 -22.21 6.18 4.71
N THR A 72 -22.46 4.91 5.03
CA THR A 72 -22.92 4.52 6.37
C THR A 72 -21.73 4.01 7.17
N ILE A 73 -21.50 4.58 8.35
CA ILE A 73 -20.48 4.13 9.29
C ILE A 73 -21.15 3.26 10.35
N LYS A 74 -20.69 2.01 10.49
CA LYS A 74 -21.17 1.06 11.50
C LYS A 74 -20.05 0.77 12.49
N ILE A 75 -20.34 0.92 13.78
CA ILE A 75 -19.40 0.63 14.88
C ILE A 75 -19.82 -0.67 15.55
N PHE A 76 -18.88 -1.60 15.68
CA PHE A 76 -19.06 -2.89 16.29
C PHE A 76 -18.16 -3.06 17.51
N LYS A 77 -18.64 -3.79 18.52
CA LYS A 77 -17.85 -4.22 19.68
C LYS A 77 -17.79 -5.73 19.74
N TYR A 78 -16.59 -6.27 19.82
CA TYR A 78 -16.31 -7.69 19.95
C TYR A 78 -16.19 -8.07 21.42
N ASN A 79 -16.94 -9.09 21.84
CA ASN A 79 -16.80 -9.69 23.16
C ASN A 79 -15.99 -10.99 23.03
N PRO A 80 -14.74 -11.06 23.54
CA PRO A 80 -13.91 -12.25 23.43
C PRO A 80 -14.43 -13.41 24.30
N TYR A 81 -15.19 -13.13 25.36
CA TYR A 81 -15.73 -14.16 26.24
C TYR A 81 -16.90 -14.93 25.64
N THR A 82 -17.72 -14.25 24.83
CA THR A 82 -18.85 -14.86 24.13
C THR A 82 -18.57 -15.13 22.65
N ASN A 83 -17.42 -14.67 22.15
CA ASN A 83 -17.04 -14.68 20.73
C ASN A 83 -18.10 -14.04 19.82
N GLN A 84 -18.75 -12.97 20.29
CA GLN A 84 -19.83 -12.28 19.58
C GLN A 84 -19.44 -10.86 19.21
N LEU A 85 -19.90 -10.42 18.05
CA LEU A 85 -19.79 -9.05 17.58
C LEU A 85 -21.16 -8.36 17.70
N THR A 86 -21.24 -7.21 18.37
CA THR A 86 -22.48 -6.45 18.53
C THR A 86 -22.39 -5.09 17.83
N LEU A 87 -23.45 -4.68 17.14
CA LEU A 87 -23.56 -3.34 16.57
C LEU A 87 -23.82 -2.34 17.71
N VAL A 88 -22.94 -1.36 17.86
CA VAL A 88 -23.01 -0.31 18.89
C VAL A 88 -23.68 0.94 18.34
N LYS A 89 -23.32 1.33 17.11
CA LYS A 89 -23.84 2.55 16.50
C LYS A 89 -23.82 2.44 14.98
N GLU A 90 -24.82 3.03 14.35
CA GLU A 90 -24.88 3.24 12.91
C GLU A 90 -25.08 4.74 12.65
N VAL A 91 -24.33 5.29 11.71
CA VAL A 91 -24.31 6.73 11.39
C VAL A 91 -24.33 6.90 9.87
N ASN A 92 -25.29 7.65 9.34
CA ASN A 92 -25.30 8.03 7.94
C ASN A 92 -24.49 9.32 7.74
N SER A 93 -23.45 9.26 6.92
CA SER A 93 -22.57 10.39 6.63
C SER A 93 -23.28 11.55 5.93
N SER A 94 -24.45 11.30 5.33
CA SER A 94 -25.26 12.30 4.62
C SER A 94 -26.20 13.10 5.52
N ASP A 95 -26.39 12.67 6.78
CA ASP A 95 -27.19 13.42 7.75
C ASP A 95 -26.26 14.24 8.67
N PRO A 96 -26.15 15.57 8.47
CA PRO A 96 -25.32 16.44 9.31
C PRO A 96 -25.80 16.51 10.77
N ASN A 97 -27.02 16.05 11.08
CA ASN A 97 -27.54 16.00 12.45
C ASN A 97 -27.23 14.68 13.19
N SER A 98 -26.71 13.67 12.49
CA SER A 98 -26.34 12.37 13.09
C SER A 98 -25.06 12.42 13.94
N TYR A 99 -24.30 13.52 13.85
CA TYR A 99 -23.04 13.77 14.56
C TYR A 99 -23.20 14.28 16.00
N THR A 100 -24.42 14.30 16.55
CA THR A 100 -24.62 14.69 17.95
C THR A 100 -24.08 13.63 18.90
N TYR A 101 -22.78 13.71 19.21
CA TYR A 101 -22.19 13.04 20.36
C TYR A 101 -22.55 13.91 21.58
N GLN A 102 -23.50 13.46 22.39
CA GLN A 102 -23.70 14.01 23.72
C GLN A 102 -22.51 13.55 24.56
N LEU A 103 -21.52 14.43 24.76
CA LEU A 103 -20.56 14.26 25.85
C LEU A 103 -21.40 14.18 27.11
N ASN A 104 -21.37 13.04 27.82
CA ASN A 104 -22.02 12.92 29.11
C ASN A 104 -21.43 14.02 30.03
N GLU A 105 -22.18 15.10 30.26
CA GLU A 105 -21.99 15.97 31.41
C GLU A 105 -22.45 15.19 32.64
N ASN A 106 -21.56 14.41 33.24
CA ASN A 106 -21.75 13.90 34.59
C ASN A 106 -20.37 13.83 35.26
N GLU A 107 -20.02 14.92 35.94
CA GLU A 107 -19.06 14.94 37.06
C GLU A 107 -19.84 14.79 38.37
#